data_AF-A0A9Q0W4E3-F1
#
_entry.id   AF-A0A9Q0W4E3-F1
#
_cell.length_a   1.000
_cell.length_b   1.000
_cell.length_c   1.000
_cell.angle_alpha   90.00
_cell.angle_beta   90.00
_cell.angle_gamma   90.00
#
_symmetry.space_group_name_H-M   'P 1'
#
loop_
_entity.id
_entity.type
_entity.pdbx_description
1 polymer ?
#
loop_
_entity_poly.entity_id
_entity_poly.type
_entity_poly.pdbx_seq_one_letter_code
_entity_poly.pdbx_strand_id
1 'polypeptide(L)'
;MQSVDENESENKKSKRLRPLNNNMPLTDNTTPQNVEDSILFPVEEIVQSPLPGYVAPTSISFSADDSLVTYLFSPDHNLSRKVFAFDLKNGKQELFFGPPDGGLDESNISAEEKLRRERLRERGLGVTRYEWVKTGLKKKAIMVPLPAGIYLQELYSPKPELKLPSSSLSPIIDPHISPDGTMLAYIRDSELHVLNFLLNESKQLTHGAQGNTVTHGIAEYIAQEEMDRKNGYWWSL
;
A
#
# COMPACT_ATOMS: atom_id res chain seq x y z
N MET A 1 6.39 78.25 0.70
CA MET A 1 5.21 77.72 -0.02
C MET A 1 5.68 76.50 -0.82
N GLN A 2 5.04 75.35 -0.59
CA GLN A 2 5.08 74.07 -1.35
C GLN A 2 6.39 73.26 -1.32
N SER A 3 6.50 72.12 -0.61
CA SER A 3 5.90 70.76 -0.74
C SER A 3 6.69 69.86 -1.73
N VAL A 4 7.53 68.91 -1.29
CA VAL A 4 7.31 67.49 -0.85
C VAL A 4 7.49 66.47 -1.99
N ASP A 5 8.49 65.58 -1.79
CA ASP A 5 8.73 64.18 -2.27
C ASP A 5 8.66 63.85 -3.79
N GLU A 6 9.37 62.88 -4.39
CA GLU A 6 9.73 61.52 -3.97
C GLU A 6 10.71 60.82 -4.99
N ASN A 7 11.54 59.87 -4.52
CA ASN A 7 12.04 58.61 -5.15
C ASN A 7 12.79 58.47 -6.51
N GLU A 8 13.60 57.38 -6.52
CA GLU A 8 14.07 56.49 -7.62
C GLU A 8 15.55 56.49 -8.10
N SER A 9 16.22 55.36 -7.75
CA SER A 9 17.03 54.43 -8.57
C SER A 9 18.07 54.92 -9.58
N GLU A 10 19.25 54.29 -9.60
CA GLU A 10 19.80 53.74 -10.85
C GLU A 10 20.88 52.66 -10.66
N ASN A 11 20.94 51.79 -11.65
CA ASN A 11 21.55 50.46 -11.72
C ASN A 11 22.36 50.42 -13.03
N LYS A 12 23.57 49.83 -13.07
CA LYS A 12 24.05 48.89 -14.12
C LYS A 12 25.58 48.75 -14.28
N LYS A 13 25.96 47.46 -14.29
CA LYS A 13 26.79 46.70 -15.26
C LYS A 13 28.27 47.06 -15.49
N SER A 14 29.10 46.01 -15.45
CA SER A 14 29.96 45.62 -16.59
C SER A 14 30.50 44.19 -16.44
N LYS A 15 30.52 43.42 -17.53
CA LYS A 15 31.04 42.04 -17.67
C LYS A 15 32.38 42.05 -18.43
N ARG A 16 33.23 41.05 -18.14
CA ARG A 16 34.30 40.37 -18.96
C ARG A 16 35.63 40.30 -18.19
N LEU A 17 36.50 39.29 -18.24
CA LEU A 17 36.71 38.03 -18.98
C LEU A 17 37.66 37.15 -18.13
N ARG A 18 37.66 35.82 -18.34
CA ARG A 18 38.53 34.85 -17.64
C ARG A 18 40.00 34.92 -18.13
N PRO A 19 40.94 34.45 -17.30
CA PRO A 19 41.89 33.46 -17.79
C PRO A 19 41.90 32.19 -16.93
N LEU A 20 42.11 31.05 -17.59
CA LEU A 20 42.51 29.80 -16.97
C LEU A 20 43.80 30.04 -16.19
N ASN A 21 43.82 29.69 -14.91
CA ASN A 21 45.06 29.34 -14.23
C ASN A 21 44.87 27.94 -13.65
N ASN A 22 45.59 26.98 -14.24
CA ASN A 22 45.77 25.65 -13.71
C ASN A 22 46.47 25.76 -12.36
N ASN A 23 45.74 25.61 -11.26
CA ASN A 23 46.30 25.17 -9.99
C ASN A 23 45.32 24.16 -9.40
N MET A 24 45.66 22.87 -9.50
CA MET A 24 45.03 21.87 -8.63
C MET A 24 45.36 22.25 -7.18
N PRO A 25 44.37 22.41 -6.29
CA PRO A 25 44.67 22.57 -4.88
C PRO A 25 45.24 21.26 -4.36
N LEU A 26 46.44 21.35 -3.78
CA LEU A 26 47.03 20.29 -2.95
C LEU A 26 46.06 19.92 -1.84
N THR A 27 45.94 18.62 -1.62
CA THR A 27 45.16 17.98 -0.55
C THR A 27 45.62 18.42 0.84
N ASP A 28 44.65 18.40 1.74
CA ASP A 28 44.73 18.43 3.21
C ASP A 28 45.14 19.74 3.89
N ASN A 29 44.11 20.46 4.34
CA ASN A 29 44.08 21.07 5.66
C ASN A 29 42.61 21.14 6.12
N THR A 30 42.04 19.97 6.42
CA THR A 30 40.78 19.84 7.16
C THR A 30 41.05 20.13 8.63
N THR A 31 40.81 21.37 9.05
CA THR A 31 40.36 21.63 10.42
C THR A 31 39.13 20.74 10.64
N PRO A 32 39.07 19.88 11.68
CA PRO A 32 37.88 19.08 11.92
C PRO A 32 36.78 20.03 12.40
N GLN A 33 35.98 20.55 11.48
CA GLN A 33 34.62 20.95 11.82
C GLN A 33 33.94 19.68 12.28
N ASN A 34 33.50 19.67 13.54
CA ASN A 34 32.75 18.57 14.15
C ASN A 34 31.62 18.15 13.21
N VAL A 35 31.84 17.07 12.46
CA VAL A 35 30.84 16.48 11.56
C VAL A 35 29.67 15.91 12.37
N GLU A 36 29.87 15.72 13.68
CA GLU A 36 28.84 15.28 14.63
C GLU A 36 27.70 16.30 14.84
N ASP A 37 27.93 17.60 14.64
CA ASP A 37 26.88 18.62 14.77
C ASP A 37 26.02 18.78 13.49
N SER A 38 26.31 18.02 12.44
CA SER A 38 25.68 18.15 11.11
C SER A 38 24.68 17.04 10.78
N ILE A 39 24.52 16.04 11.65
CA ILE A 39 23.63 14.91 11.40
C ILE A 39 22.33 15.13 12.20
N LEU A 40 21.33 15.70 11.52
CA LEU A 40 19.99 15.95 12.08
C LEU A 40 19.23 14.64 12.45
N PHE A 41 19.66 13.48 11.93
CA PHE A 41 19.04 12.18 12.20
C PHE A 41 20.13 11.10 12.36
N PRO A 42 20.23 10.41 13.52
CA PRO A 42 21.18 9.33 13.72
C PRO A 42 20.97 8.20 12.70
N VAL A 43 22.04 7.47 12.35
CA VAL A 43 21.97 6.39 11.34
C VAL A 43 20.93 5.34 11.74
N GLU A 44 20.81 5.08 13.03
CA GLU A 44 19.84 4.17 13.64
C GLU A 44 18.39 4.58 13.33
N GLU A 45 18.09 5.86 13.19
CA GLU A 45 16.77 6.35 12.79
C GLU A 45 16.55 6.23 11.27
N ILE A 46 17.60 6.42 10.47
CA ILE A 46 17.53 6.36 9.00
C ILE A 46 17.35 4.92 8.50
N VAL A 47 17.92 3.93 9.19
CA VAL A 47 17.84 2.51 8.78
C VAL A 47 16.57 1.81 9.27
N GLN A 48 15.73 2.48 10.05
CA GLN A 48 14.45 1.93 10.51
C GLN A 48 13.40 1.88 9.40
N SER A 49 12.39 1.03 9.61
CA SER A 49 11.24 0.87 8.72
C SER A 49 9.96 0.92 9.55
N PRO A 50 9.01 1.83 9.25
CA PRO A 50 9.05 2.90 8.23
C PRO A 50 10.13 3.96 8.50
N LEU A 51 10.54 4.68 7.46
CA LEU A 51 11.45 5.81 7.61
C LEU A 51 10.81 6.92 8.46
N PRO A 52 11.60 7.72 9.20
CA PRO A 52 11.08 8.88 9.91
C PRO A 52 10.25 9.79 9.00
N GLY A 53 9.03 10.12 9.41
CA GLY A 53 8.09 10.94 8.63
C GLY A 53 7.33 10.22 7.51
N TYR A 54 7.60 8.93 7.24
CA TYR A 54 6.91 8.13 6.22
C TYR A 54 5.69 7.35 6.74
N VAL A 55 5.32 7.56 8.02
CA VAL A 55 4.10 7.00 8.59
C VAL A 55 2.92 7.88 8.18
N ALA A 56 2.22 7.50 7.12
CA ALA A 56 1.06 8.22 6.61
C ALA A 56 -0.06 7.24 6.18
N PRO A 57 -1.33 7.70 6.12
CA PRO A 57 -2.42 6.94 5.52
C PRO A 57 -2.09 6.50 4.10
N THR A 58 -2.32 5.22 3.79
CA THR A 58 -2.13 4.64 2.45
C THR A 58 -3.40 3.90 2.00
N SER A 59 -3.48 3.52 0.73
CA SER A 59 -4.63 2.79 0.18
C SER A 59 -5.98 3.46 0.50
N ILE A 60 -6.06 4.77 0.24
CA ILE A 60 -7.23 5.58 0.54
C ILE A 60 -8.38 5.20 -0.41
N SER A 61 -9.58 4.97 0.13
CA SER A 61 -10.77 4.64 -0.66
C SER A 61 -12.03 5.22 -0.03
N PHE A 62 -13.05 5.48 -0.85
CA PHE A 62 -14.33 6.02 -0.40
C PHE A 62 -15.37 4.91 -0.29
N SER A 63 -16.26 5.00 0.70
CA SER A 63 -17.48 4.19 0.72
C SER A 63 -18.37 4.54 -0.47
N ALA A 64 -19.24 3.62 -0.89
CA ALA A 64 -20.11 3.82 -2.05
C ALA A 64 -21.08 5.01 -1.95
N ASP A 65 -21.31 5.53 -0.74
CA ASP A 65 -22.15 6.69 -0.46
C ASP A 65 -21.35 7.96 -0.10
N ASP A 66 -20.03 7.94 -0.31
CA ASP A 66 -19.09 9.04 -0.05
C ASP A 66 -19.14 9.61 1.38
N SER A 67 -19.62 8.84 2.35
CA SER A 67 -19.70 9.29 3.75
C SER A 67 -18.45 8.95 4.57
N LEU A 68 -17.72 7.91 4.18
CA LEU A 68 -16.53 7.42 4.86
C LEU A 68 -15.34 7.40 3.91
N VAL A 69 -14.18 7.80 4.43
CA VAL A 69 -12.88 7.55 3.81
C VAL A 69 -12.17 6.48 4.61
N THR A 70 -11.82 5.37 3.97
CA THR A 70 -11.01 4.31 4.59
C THR A 70 -9.57 4.37 4.10
N TYR A 71 -8.66 3.90 4.95
CA TYR A 71 -7.23 3.86 4.65
C TYR A 71 -6.50 2.90 5.57
N LEU A 72 -5.30 2.51 5.16
CA LEU A 72 -4.35 1.74 5.96
C LEU A 72 -3.45 2.67 6.75
N PHE A 73 -3.35 2.43 8.05
CA PHE A 73 -2.53 3.23 8.95
C PHE A 73 -2.03 2.40 10.13
N SER A 74 -0.86 2.78 10.67
CA SER A 74 -0.28 2.23 11.90
C SER A 74 -0.10 3.35 12.93
N PRO A 75 -0.96 3.43 13.96
CA PRO A 75 -0.80 4.43 15.04
C PRO A 75 0.48 4.23 15.85
N ASP A 76 1.00 3.00 15.88
CA ASP A 76 2.21 2.63 16.63
C ASP A 76 3.49 2.93 15.82
N HIS A 77 3.37 3.60 14.67
CA HIS A 77 4.48 3.98 13.80
C HIS A 77 5.36 2.80 13.33
N ASN A 78 4.76 1.62 13.20
CA ASN A 78 5.44 0.41 12.72
C ASN A 78 4.88 -0.06 11.37
N LEU A 79 5.44 -1.15 10.84
CA LEU A 79 4.98 -1.71 9.57
C LEU A 79 3.58 -2.34 9.64
N SER A 80 3.11 -2.72 10.83
CA SER A 80 1.81 -3.37 11.03
C SER A 80 0.67 -2.38 10.93
N ARG A 81 -0.08 -2.46 9.82
CA ARG A 81 -1.18 -1.56 9.48
C ARG A 81 -2.53 -2.18 9.80
N LYS A 82 -3.50 -1.33 10.10
CA LYS A 82 -4.92 -1.67 10.28
C LYS A 82 -5.77 -0.80 9.37
N VAL A 83 -7.03 -1.16 9.15
CA VAL A 83 -7.95 -0.30 8.39
C VAL A 83 -8.65 0.66 9.34
N PHE A 84 -8.51 1.94 9.08
CA PHE A 84 -9.26 3.00 9.75
C PHE A 84 -10.32 3.56 8.81
N ALA A 85 -11.41 4.04 9.39
CA ALA A 85 -12.42 4.82 8.71
C ALA A 85 -12.45 6.23 9.29
N PHE A 86 -12.60 7.22 8.42
CA PHE A 86 -12.80 8.61 8.77
C PHE A 86 -14.19 9.05 8.29
N ASP A 87 -15.03 9.44 9.23
CA ASP A 87 -16.36 9.97 8.96
C ASP A 87 -16.26 11.44 8.54
N LEU A 88 -16.65 11.73 7.30
CA LEU A 88 -16.56 13.06 6.71
C LEU A 88 -17.55 14.06 7.32
N LYS A 89 -18.66 13.60 7.92
CA LYS A 89 -19.65 14.48 8.57
C LYS A 89 -19.22 14.86 9.97
N ASN A 90 -18.73 13.88 10.72
CA ASN A 90 -18.39 14.05 12.13
C ASN A 90 -16.92 14.42 12.36
N GLY A 91 -16.06 14.27 11.35
CA GLY A 91 -14.62 14.51 11.45
C GLY A 91 -13.91 13.53 12.38
N LYS A 92 -14.47 12.32 12.57
CA LYS A 92 -13.97 11.33 13.52
C LYS A 92 -13.31 10.17 12.81
N GLN A 93 -12.16 9.75 13.32
CA GLN A 93 -11.46 8.54 12.92
C GLN A 93 -11.80 7.40 13.88
N GLU A 94 -12.06 6.22 13.34
CA GLU A 94 -12.27 4.99 14.10
C GLU A 94 -11.57 3.80 13.46
N LEU A 95 -11.25 2.79 14.28
CA LEU A 95 -10.74 1.52 13.79
C LEU A 95 -11.88 0.76 13.11
N PHE A 96 -11.74 0.48 11.81
CA PHE A 96 -12.75 -0.28 11.06
C PHE A 96 -12.40 -1.77 11.02
N PHE A 97 -11.12 -2.11 10.83
CA PHE A 97 -10.69 -3.51 10.85
C PHE A 97 -9.31 -3.64 11.51
N GLY A 98 -9.27 -4.44 12.57
CA GLY A 98 -8.06 -4.98 13.16
C GLY A 98 -7.95 -6.47 12.81
N PRO A 99 -6.77 -6.96 12.35
CA PRO A 99 -6.57 -8.38 12.15
C PRO A 99 -6.79 -9.17 13.44
N PRO A 100 -7.61 -10.24 13.45
CA PRO A 100 -7.94 -10.98 14.66
C PRO A 100 -6.71 -11.66 15.30
N ASP A 101 -5.80 -12.17 14.46
CA ASP A 101 -4.60 -12.89 14.89
C ASP A 101 -3.31 -12.07 14.66
N GLY A 102 -3.40 -10.74 14.69
CA GLY A 102 -2.26 -9.84 14.38
C GLY A 102 -2.01 -9.60 12.89
N GLY A 103 -2.54 -10.47 12.02
CA GLY A 103 -2.58 -10.27 10.56
C GLY A 103 -1.37 -10.86 9.86
N LEU A 104 -0.89 -10.20 8.81
CA LEU A 104 0.28 -10.67 8.09
C LEU A 104 1.57 -10.38 8.89
N ASP A 105 2.38 -11.40 9.09
CA ASP A 105 3.76 -11.32 9.58
C ASP A 105 4.73 -12.07 8.62
N GLU A 106 6.04 -11.99 8.87
CA GLU A 106 7.03 -12.66 8.01
C GLU A 106 7.03 -14.19 8.13
N SER A 107 6.45 -14.73 9.21
CA SER A 107 6.44 -16.17 9.52
C SER A 107 5.23 -16.91 8.91
N ASN A 108 4.15 -16.18 8.65
CA ASN A 108 2.86 -16.74 8.22
C ASN A 108 2.56 -16.50 6.73
N ILE A 109 3.54 -16.01 5.96
CA ILE A 109 3.42 -15.77 4.52
C ILE A 109 3.86 -17.00 3.68
N SER A 110 3.11 -17.32 2.62
CA SER A 110 3.50 -18.36 1.65
C SER A 110 4.66 -17.88 0.76
N ALA A 111 5.41 -18.83 0.18
CA ALA A 111 6.51 -18.49 -0.73
C ALA A 111 6.05 -17.70 -1.97
N GLU A 112 4.88 -18.06 -2.52
CA GLU A 112 4.28 -17.38 -3.67
C GLU A 112 3.89 -15.94 -3.34
N GLU A 113 3.25 -15.70 -2.19
CA GLU A 113 2.88 -14.35 -1.76
C GLU A 113 4.12 -13.53 -1.37
N LYS A 114 5.15 -14.15 -0.81
CA LYS A 114 6.42 -13.47 -0.52
C LYS A 114 7.08 -12.94 -1.79
N LEU A 115 7.17 -13.76 -2.83
CA LEU A 115 7.69 -13.34 -4.14
C LEU A 115 6.81 -12.26 -4.78
N ARG A 116 5.48 -12.39 -4.69
CA ARG A 116 4.55 -11.37 -5.19
C ARG A 116 4.79 -10.04 -4.50
N ARG A 117 4.92 -10.02 -3.18
CA ARG A 117 5.13 -8.82 -2.39
C ARG A 117 6.48 -8.16 -2.66
N GLU A 118 7.52 -8.94 -2.88
CA GLU A 118 8.82 -8.42 -3.29
C GLU A 118 8.70 -7.59 -4.57
N ARG A 119 7.98 -8.12 -5.58
CA ARG A 119 7.70 -7.44 -6.85
C ARG A 119 6.80 -6.21 -6.68
N LEU A 120 5.86 -6.27 -5.74
CA LEU A 120 5.01 -5.14 -5.36
C LEU A 120 5.75 -4.08 -4.52
N ARG A 121 6.98 -4.37 -4.07
CA ARG A 121 7.74 -3.56 -3.10
C ARG A 121 6.94 -3.31 -1.81
N GLU A 122 6.11 -4.28 -1.42
CA GLU A 122 5.22 -4.20 -0.28
C GLU A 122 5.87 -4.81 0.97
N ARG A 123 6.28 -3.94 1.90
CA ARG A 123 6.95 -4.31 3.16
C ARG A 123 6.06 -4.23 4.39
N GLY A 124 4.88 -3.62 4.32
CA GLY A 124 4.01 -3.48 5.47
C GLY A 124 3.40 -4.79 5.94
N LEU A 125 3.16 -4.89 7.23
CA LEU A 125 2.60 -6.03 7.93
C LEU A 125 1.15 -5.74 8.33
N GLY A 126 0.48 -6.70 8.99
CA GLY A 126 -0.92 -6.58 9.37
C GLY A 126 -1.82 -6.62 8.13
N VAL A 127 -2.56 -5.55 7.88
CA VAL A 127 -3.36 -5.39 6.66
C VAL A 127 -2.54 -4.68 5.58
N THR A 128 -2.33 -5.36 4.44
CA THR A 128 -1.62 -4.80 3.28
C THR A 128 -2.57 -4.22 2.23
N ARG A 129 -3.80 -4.74 2.16
CA ARG A 129 -4.81 -4.34 1.19
C ARG A 129 -6.20 -4.62 1.76
N TYR A 130 -7.19 -3.86 1.27
CA TYR A 130 -8.60 -4.15 1.45
C TYR A 130 -9.37 -3.67 0.21
N GLU A 131 -10.59 -4.16 0.02
CA GLU A 131 -11.52 -3.65 -1.00
C GLU A 131 -12.91 -3.45 -0.41
N TRP A 132 -13.62 -2.42 -0.87
CA TRP A 132 -15.02 -2.24 -0.54
C TRP A 132 -15.89 -3.29 -1.25
N VAL A 133 -16.82 -3.89 -0.51
CA VAL A 133 -17.91 -4.66 -1.10
C VAL A 133 -18.92 -3.68 -1.68
N LYS A 134 -19.04 -3.66 -3.00
CA LYS A 134 -19.94 -2.77 -3.76
C LYS A 134 -21.38 -3.29 -3.86
N THR A 135 -21.81 -4.15 -2.94
CA THR A 135 -23.22 -4.55 -2.83
C THR A 135 -24.06 -3.32 -2.50
N GLY A 136 -25.24 -3.20 -3.12
CA GLY A 136 -26.07 -2.00 -3.08
C GLY A 136 -26.23 -1.36 -1.69
N LEU A 137 -26.40 -0.02 -1.69
CA LEU A 137 -26.42 1.02 -0.64
C LEU A 137 -26.72 0.69 0.84
N LYS A 138 -27.18 -0.50 1.21
CA LYS A 138 -27.68 -0.82 2.56
C LYS A 138 -26.59 -1.26 3.54
N LYS A 139 -25.47 -1.83 3.07
CA LYS A 139 -24.41 -2.33 3.95
C LYS A 139 -23.03 -1.89 3.47
N LYS A 140 -22.30 -1.21 4.36
CA LYS A 140 -20.90 -0.85 4.16
C LYS A 140 -20.04 -1.97 4.69
N ALA A 141 -19.31 -2.64 3.81
CA ALA A 141 -18.42 -3.71 4.22
C ALA A 141 -17.11 -3.65 3.42
N ILE A 142 -16.04 -4.07 4.06
CA ILE A 142 -14.74 -4.25 3.42
C ILE A 142 -14.32 -5.71 3.48
N MET A 143 -13.69 -6.16 2.41
CA MET A 143 -12.98 -7.43 2.35
C MET A 143 -11.51 -7.19 2.60
N VAL A 144 -10.93 -8.03 3.46
CA VAL A 144 -9.52 -7.94 3.85
C VAL A 144 -8.87 -9.31 3.65
N PRO A 145 -7.92 -9.42 2.70
CA PRO A 145 -7.10 -10.61 2.57
C PRO A 145 -6.04 -10.65 3.66
N LEU A 146 -5.98 -11.77 4.39
CA LEU A 146 -4.94 -12.09 5.34
C LEU A 146 -4.40 -13.50 5.06
N PRO A 147 -3.24 -13.89 5.62
CA PRO A 147 -2.68 -15.22 5.40
C PRO A 147 -3.61 -16.38 5.83
N ALA A 148 -4.38 -16.16 6.90
CA ALA A 148 -5.39 -17.11 7.39
C ALA A 148 -6.62 -17.23 6.47
N GLY A 149 -6.84 -16.25 5.57
CA GLY A 149 -7.96 -16.28 4.64
C GLY A 149 -8.55 -14.91 4.32
N ILE A 150 -9.74 -14.94 3.72
CA ILE A 150 -10.47 -13.75 3.32
C ILE A 150 -11.50 -13.39 4.37
N TYR A 151 -11.32 -12.22 4.97
CA TYR A 151 -12.22 -11.69 5.97
C TYR A 151 -13.17 -10.68 5.34
N LEU A 152 -14.39 -10.64 5.84
CA LEU A 152 -15.37 -9.61 5.56
C LEU A 152 -15.73 -8.89 6.86
N GLN A 153 -15.70 -7.56 6.83
CA GLN A 153 -16.05 -6.72 7.96
C GLN A 153 -17.13 -5.74 7.54
N GLU A 154 -18.34 -5.94 8.07
CA GLU A 154 -19.42 -4.98 7.97
C GLU A 154 -19.22 -3.84 8.98
N LEU A 155 -19.62 -2.63 8.61
CA LEU A 155 -19.63 -1.47 9.50
C LEU A 155 -20.53 -1.77 10.72
N TYR A 156 -20.04 -1.44 11.92
CA TYR A 156 -20.67 -1.73 13.21
C TYR A 156 -20.78 -3.22 13.59
N SER A 157 -20.29 -4.15 12.77
CA SER A 157 -20.16 -5.55 13.21
C SER A 157 -19.02 -5.66 14.23
N PRO A 158 -19.24 -6.31 15.38
CA PRO A 158 -18.24 -6.39 16.44
C PRO A 158 -17.05 -7.29 16.07
N LYS A 159 -17.21 -8.20 15.10
CA LYS A 159 -16.15 -9.13 14.69
C LYS A 159 -16.13 -9.29 13.17
N PRO A 160 -14.94 -9.48 12.58
CA PRO A 160 -14.82 -9.84 11.17
C PRO A 160 -15.26 -11.30 10.95
N GLU A 161 -15.91 -11.54 9.83
CA GLU A 161 -16.35 -12.86 9.40
C GLU A 161 -15.30 -13.47 8.46
N LEU A 162 -14.82 -14.68 8.76
CA LEU A 162 -13.93 -15.43 7.85
C LEU A 162 -14.78 -16.10 6.77
N LYS A 163 -14.73 -15.57 5.53
CA LYS A 163 -15.51 -16.10 4.38
C LYS A 163 -14.82 -17.26 3.68
N LEU A 164 -13.49 -17.22 3.58
CA LEU A 164 -12.74 -18.23 2.86
C LEU A 164 -11.42 -18.51 3.58
N PRO A 165 -11.23 -19.69 4.19
CA PRO A 165 -9.99 -20.03 4.87
C PRO A 165 -8.85 -20.26 3.87
N SER A 166 -7.63 -19.92 4.29
CA SER A 166 -6.37 -20.08 3.56
C SER A 166 -5.36 -20.82 4.43
N SER A 167 -4.39 -21.49 3.80
CA SER A 167 -3.28 -22.14 4.50
C SER A 167 -1.99 -21.96 3.72
N SER A 168 -0.83 -22.22 4.33
CA SER A 168 0.46 -22.14 3.65
C SER A 168 0.61 -23.14 2.49
N LEU A 169 -0.10 -24.28 2.56
CA LEU A 169 -0.10 -25.32 1.52
C LEU A 169 -1.02 -24.99 0.34
N SER A 170 -2.08 -24.22 0.58
CA SER A 170 -3.05 -23.81 -0.43
C SER A 170 -3.45 -22.35 -0.16
N PRO A 171 -2.53 -21.42 -0.45
CA PRO A 171 -2.74 -20.01 -0.17
C PRO A 171 -3.77 -19.41 -1.13
N ILE A 172 -4.47 -18.39 -0.67
CA ILE A 172 -5.31 -17.55 -1.53
C ILE A 172 -4.47 -16.40 -2.05
N ILE A 173 -4.33 -16.32 -3.37
CA ILE A 173 -3.52 -15.31 -4.04
C ILE A 173 -4.42 -14.37 -4.84
N ASP A 174 -4.05 -13.09 -4.82
CA ASP A 174 -4.67 -12.00 -5.59
C ASP A 174 -6.22 -11.99 -5.60
N PRO A 175 -6.89 -12.01 -4.42
CA PRO A 175 -8.35 -12.09 -4.35
C PRO A 175 -9.02 -10.76 -4.68
N HIS A 176 -9.98 -10.69 -5.61
CA HIS A 176 -10.69 -9.47 -6.02
C HIS A 176 -12.21 -9.62 -5.99
N ILE A 177 -12.90 -8.63 -5.43
CA ILE A 177 -14.36 -8.58 -5.41
C ILE A 177 -14.87 -8.18 -6.81
N SER A 178 -15.91 -8.87 -7.25
CA SER A 178 -16.71 -8.51 -8.44
C SER A 178 -17.29 -7.09 -8.35
N PRO A 179 -17.50 -6.39 -9.49
CA PRO A 179 -18.05 -5.03 -9.49
C PRO A 179 -19.41 -4.88 -8.79
N ASP A 180 -20.25 -5.92 -8.80
CA ASP A 180 -21.54 -5.95 -8.12
C ASP A 180 -21.45 -6.33 -6.62
N GLY A 181 -20.27 -6.74 -6.16
CA GLY A 181 -20.01 -7.13 -4.78
C GLY A 181 -20.52 -8.52 -4.38
N THR A 182 -21.01 -9.34 -5.31
CA THR A 182 -21.66 -10.62 -4.99
C THR A 182 -20.72 -11.82 -5.03
N MET A 183 -19.62 -11.70 -5.76
CA MET A 183 -18.62 -12.74 -5.95
C MET A 183 -17.20 -12.27 -5.62
N LEU A 184 -16.34 -13.23 -5.30
CA LEU A 184 -14.91 -13.05 -5.07
C LEU A 184 -14.14 -13.99 -6.01
N ALA A 185 -13.31 -13.44 -6.88
CA ALA A 185 -12.36 -14.20 -7.67
C ALA A 185 -11.04 -14.28 -6.92
N TYR A 186 -10.34 -15.39 -7.04
CA TYR A 186 -9.05 -15.58 -6.40
C TYR A 186 -8.29 -16.73 -7.06
N ILE A 187 -6.98 -16.76 -6.87
CA ILE A 187 -6.14 -17.87 -7.31
C ILE A 187 -5.85 -18.78 -6.12
N ARG A 188 -5.97 -20.09 -6.35
CA ARG A 188 -5.59 -21.15 -5.40
C ARG A 188 -5.03 -22.32 -6.20
N ASP A 189 -3.94 -22.89 -5.72
CA ASP A 189 -3.28 -24.03 -6.36
C ASP A 189 -3.00 -23.79 -7.87
N SER A 190 -2.61 -22.55 -8.22
CA SER A 190 -2.36 -22.07 -9.58
C SER A 190 -3.57 -22.05 -10.53
N GLU A 191 -4.78 -22.17 -10.00
CA GLU A 191 -6.04 -22.13 -10.74
C GLU A 191 -6.91 -20.94 -10.32
N LEU A 192 -7.73 -20.45 -11.25
CA LEU A 192 -8.71 -19.40 -10.99
C LEU A 192 -9.97 -20.01 -10.38
N HIS A 193 -10.37 -19.48 -9.22
CA HIS A 193 -11.60 -19.84 -8.52
C HIS A 193 -12.50 -18.62 -8.36
N VAL A 194 -13.79 -18.86 -8.17
CA VAL A 194 -14.79 -17.86 -7.80
C VAL A 194 -15.63 -18.37 -6.64
N LEU A 195 -15.72 -17.58 -5.57
CA LEU A 195 -16.65 -17.76 -4.46
C LEU A 195 -17.87 -16.84 -4.66
N ASN A 196 -19.06 -17.41 -4.61
CA ASN A 196 -20.31 -16.64 -4.55
C ASN A 196 -20.68 -16.39 -3.08
N PHE A 197 -20.78 -15.12 -2.65
CA PHE A 197 -21.08 -14.78 -1.26
C PHE A 197 -22.52 -15.10 -0.85
N LEU A 198 -23.47 -15.14 -1.78
CA LEU A 198 -24.88 -15.45 -1.50
C LEU A 198 -25.11 -16.94 -1.29
N LEU A 199 -24.48 -17.77 -2.13
CA LEU A 199 -24.59 -19.23 -2.06
C LEU A 199 -23.58 -19.84 -1.09
N ASN A 200 -22.52 -19.08 -0.74
CA ASN A 200 -21.36 -19.56 -0.01
C ASN A 200 -20.69 -20.78 -0.69
N GLU A 201 -20.67 -20.77 -2.02
CA GLU A 201 -20.15 -21.85 -2.85
C GLU A 201 -18.95 -21.36 -3.66
N SER A 202 -17.86 -22.12 -3.63
CA SER A 202 -16.68 -21.89 -4.47
C SER A 202 -16.70 -22.80 -5.69
N LYS A 203 -16.32 -22.24 -6.83
CA LYS A 203 -16.20 -22.94 -8.11
C LYS A 203 -14.84 -22.67 -8.72
N GLN A 204 -14.15 -23.74 -9.10
CA GLN A 204 -12.95 -23.66 -9.93
C GLN A 204 -13.33 -23.40 -11.40
N LEU A 205 -12.68 -22.43 -12.03
CA LEU A 205 -12.96 -22.02 -13.42
C LEU A 205 -11.95 -22.58 -14.41
N THR A 206 -10.67 -22.68 -14.02
CA THR A 206 -9.58 -23.19 -14.88
C THR A 206 -9.05 -24.52 -14.37
N HIS A 207 -8.45 -25.31 -15.25
CA HIS A 207 -7.95 -26.65 -14.92
C HIS A 207 -6.66 -26.92 -15.72
N GLY A 208 -5.77 -27.76 -15.17
CA GLY A 208 -4.56 -28.25 -15.84
C GLY A 208 -3.23 -27.67 -15.35
N ALA A 209 -3.23 -26.85 -14.29
CA ALA A 209 -2.02 -26.35 -13.64
C ALA A 209 -1.29 -27.43 -12.82
N GLN A 210 -2.05 -28.31 -12.16
CA GLN A 210 -1.48 -29.30 -11.23
C GLN A 210 -0.50 -30.26 -11.93
N GLY A 211 0.73 -30.33 -11.40
CA GLY A 211 1.81 -31.17 -11.93
C GLY A 211 2.51 -30.60 -13.18
N ASN A 212 2.11 -29.41 -13.63
CA ASN A 212 2.68 -28.71 -14.78
C ASN A 212 3.33 -27.39 -14.34
N THR A 213 4.00 -26.71 -15.27
CA THR A 213 4.55 -25.36 -15.07
C THR A 213 3.58 -24.24 -15.48
N VAL A 214 2.29 -24.57 -15.62
CA VAL A 214 1.24 -23.65 -16.07
C VAL A 214 0.55 -23.02 -14.86
N THR A 215 0.29 -21.72 -14.94
CA THR A 215 -0.49 -20.97 -13.94
C THR A 215 -1.60 -20.20 -14.63
N HIS A 216 -2.79 -20.17 -14.04
CA HIS A 216 -3.92 -19.38 -14.54
C HIS A 216 -4.18 -18.15 -13.67
N GLY A 217 -4.50 -17.02 -14.29
CA GLY A 217 -4.93 -15.81 -13.60
C GLY A 217 -3.84 -15.06 -12.80
N ILE A 218 -2.59 -15.50 -12.85
CA ILE A 218 -1.44 -14.77 -12.27
C ILE A 218 -0.67 -14.08 -13.39
N ALA A 219 -0.22 -12.84 -13.16
CA ALA A 219 0.71 -12.17 -14.07
C ALA A 219 2.10 -12.81 -14.00
N GLU A 220 2.76 -13.02 -15.13
CA GLU A 220 4.14 -13.49 -15.19
C GLU A 220 5.15 -12.46 -14.65
N TYR A 221 6.37 -12.92 -14.36
CA TYR A 221 7.40 -12.10 -13.72
C TYR A 221 7.64 -10.74 -14.40
N ILE A 222 7.88 -10.74 -15.72
CA ILE A 222 8.17 -9.51 -16.47
C ILE A 222 6.96 -8.55 -16.45
N ALA A 223 5.73 -9.06 -16.48
CA ALA A 223 4.56 -8.21 -16.37
C ALA A 223 4.45 -7.51 -15.02
N GLN A 224 4.78 -8.21 -13.94
CA GLN A 224 4.77 -7.64 -12.59
C GLN A 224 5.89 -6.62 -12.38
N GLU A 225 7.10 -6.89 -12.88
CA GLU A 225 8.28 -6.04 -12.66
C GLU A 225 8.37 -4.84 -13.61
N GLU A 226 8.13 -5.06 -14.91
CA GLU A 226 8.48 -4.09 -15.97
C GLU A 226 7.27 -3.41 -16.59
N MET A 227 6.08 -4.01 -16.48
CA MET A 227 4.85 -3.52 -17.15
C MET A 227 3.81 -2.93 -16.19
N ASP A 228 4.12 -2.88 -14.89
CA ASP A 228 3.18 -2.49 -13.81
C ASP A 228 1.85 -3.26 -13.84
N ARG A 229 1.85 -4.47 -14.41
CA ARG A 229 0.68 -5.35 -14.51
C ARG A 229 0.77 -6.44 -13.45
N LYS A 230 0.14 -6.16 -12.31
CA LYS A 230 0.17 -7.00 -11.11
C LYS A 230 -0.85 -8.14 -11.12
N ASN A 231 -1.88 -8.00 -11.95
CA ASN A 231 -3.03 -8.91 -12.02
C ASN A 231 -2.99 -9.73 -13.32
N GLY A 232 -3.45 -10.98 -13.24
CA GLY A 232 -3.56 -11.89 -14.40
C GLY A 232 -4.99 -12.19 -14.82
N TYR A 233 -6.00 -11.62 -14.16
CA TYR A 233 -7.41 -11.75 -14.52
C TYR A 233 -8.17 -10.45 -14.23
N TRP A 234 -9.33 -10.28 -14.87
CA TRP A 234 -10.20 -9.12 -14.69
C TRP A 234 -11.67 -9.55 -14.71
N TRP A 235 -12.44 -9.01 -13.78
CA TRP A 235 -13.89 -9.10 -13.83
C TRP A 235 -14.44 -8.32 -15.03
N SER A 236 -15.52 -8.81 -15.64
CA SER A 236 -16.34 -7.97 -16.51
C SER A 236 -16.95 -6.84 -15.70
N LEU A 237 -17.07 -5.67 -16.34
CA LEU A 237 -17.85 -4.54 -15.84
C LEU A 237 -19.35 -4.85 -15.89
#